data_AF-A0A926A0P3-F1
#
_entry.id   AF-A0A926A0P3-F1
#
_cell.length_a   1.000
_cell.length_b   1.000
_cell.length_c   1.000
_cell.angle_alpha   90.00
_cell.angle_beta   90.00
_cell.angle_gamma   90.00
#
_symmetry.space_group_name_H-M   'P 1'
#
loop_
_entity.id
_entity.type
_entity.pdbx_description
1 polymer ?
#
loop_
_entity_poly.entity_id
_entity_poly.type
_entity_poly.pdbx_seq_one_letter_code
_entity_poly.pdbx_strand_id
1 'polypeptide(L)'
;MMKSIEELRAEEARILAILADGVEAELRAIPGVVHVSVGLKQINNTATDEFCIRVYVAKKLNLADLAPAERIPKSMAGVPTDVNEVKTVSAHVDTARYRPITGGIQITTGAGTGTLGC
;
A
#
# COMPACT_ATOMS: atom_id res chain seq x y z
N MET A 1 14.91 -18.32 -13.03
CA MET A 1 15.31 -17.34 -14.07
C MET A 1 14.52 -16.08 -13.83
N MET A 2 15.15 -14.91 -13.92
CA MET A 2 14.46 -13.63 -13.80
C MET A 2 13.61 -13.41 -15.05
N LYS A 3 12.30 -13.18 -14.88
CA LYS A 3 11.40 -12.85 -15.99
C LYS A 3 11.87 -11.58 -16.70
N SER A 4 11.64 -11.50 -18.00
CA SER A 4 11.90 -10.29 -18.76
C SER A 4 10.96 -9.16 -18.30
N ILE A 5 11.35 -7.91 -18.56
CA ILE A 5 10.49 -6.75 -18.26
C ILE A 5 9.14 -6.86 -18.99
N GLU A 6 9.13 -7.41 -20.20
CA GLU A 6 7.91 -7.60 -20.99
C GLU A 6 7.00 -8.66 -20.35
N GLU A 7 7.56 -9.77 -19.89
CA GLU A 7 6.82 -10.81 -19.18
C GLU A 7 6.22 -10.29 -17.86
N LEU A 8 6.97 -9.47 -17.12
CA LEU A 8 6.49 -8.85 -15.88
C LEU A 8 5.33 -7.89 -16.14
N ARG A 9 5.43 -7.04 -17.17
CA ARG A 9 4.36 -6.12 -17.57
C ARG A 9 3.12 -6.84 -18.06
N ALA A 10 3.28 -7.93 -18.81
CA ALA A 10 2.17 -8.74 -19.29
C ALA A 10 1.41 -9.40 -18.13
N GLU A 11 2.13 -9.93 -17.14
CA GLU A 11 1.51 -10.50 -15.95
C GLU A 11 0.79 -9.45 -15.10
N GLU A 12 1.42 -8.29 -14.87
CA GLU A 12 0.78 -7.17 -14.18
C GLU A 12 -0.50 -6.72 -14.88
N ALA A 13 -0.44 -6.53 -16.20
CA ALA A 13 -1.60 -6.12 -17.01
C ALA A 13 -2.74 -7.15 -16.95
N ARG A 14 -2.42 -8.45 -16.95
CA ARG A 14 -3.41 -9.53 -16.79
C ARG A 14 -4.13 -9.42 -15.45
N ILE A 15 -3.39 -9.21 -14.36
CA ILE A 15 -3.97 -9.11 -13.03
C ILE A 15 -4.75 -7.80 -12.86
N LEU A 16 -4.29 -6.69 -13.46
CA LEU A 16 -5.03 -5.43 -13.48
C LEU A 16 -6.37 -5.57 -14.19
N ALA A 17 -6.43 -6.31 -15.30
CA ALA A 17 -7.68 -6.59 -15.99
C ALA A 17 -8.65 -7.39 -15.11
N ILE A 18 -8.16 -8.42 -14.42
CA ILE A 18 -8.95 -9.20 -13.43
C ILE A 18 -9.47 -8.28 -12.32
N LEU A 19 -8.61 -7.38 -11.82
CA LEU A 19 -8.98 -6.46 -10.75
C LEU A 19 -10.11 -5.51 -11.20
N ALA A 20 -10.00 -4.98 -12.42
CA ALA A 20 -11.00 -4.11 -13.03
C ALA A 20 -12.32 -4.83 -13.37
N ASP A 21 -12.30 -6.14 -13.58
CA ASP A 21 -13.48 -6.98 -13.88
C ASP A 21 -14.33 -7.32 -12.64
N GLY A 22 -14.26 -6.51 -11.59
CA GLY A 22 -15.12 -6.61 -10.41
C GLY A 22 -14.46 -7.23 -9.17
N VAL A 23 -13.30 -7.89 -9.30
CA VAL A 23 -12.56 -8.43 -8.15
C VAL A 23 -12.17 -7.32 -7.16
N GLU A 24 -11.87 -6.11 -7.65
CA GLU A 24 -11.60 -4.96 -6.77
C GLU A 24 -12.81 -4.64 -5.87
N ALA A 25 -14.00 -4.58 -6.46
CA ALA A 25 -15.22 -4.24 -5.75
C ALA A 25 -15.58 -5.30 -4.70
N GLU A 26 -15.43 -6.59 -5.04
CA GLU A 26 -15.63 -7.69 -4.11
C GLU A 26 -14.69 -7.62 -2.91
N LEU A 27 -13.39 -7.40 -3.15
CA LEU A 27 -12.41 -7.29 -2.08
C LEU A 27 -12.62 -6.04 -1.22
N ARG A 28 -12.99 -4.90 -1.82
CA ARG A 28 -13.28 -3.65 -1.08
C ARG A 28 -14.58 -3.72 -0.29
N ALA A 29 -15.49 -4.64 -0.62
CA ALA A 29 -16.69 -4.89 0.17
C ALA A 29 -16.41 -5.66 1.48
N ILE A 30 -15.25 -6.30 1.61
CA ILE A 30 -14.86 -7.01 2.83
C ILE A 30 -14.54 -5.99 3.94
N PRO A 31 -15.16 -6.10 5.13
CA PRO A 31 -14.91 -5.16 6.22
C PRO A 31 -13.42 -5.10 6.61
N GLY A 32 -12.93 -3.90 6.87
CA GLY A 32 -11.53 -3.64 7.24
C GLY A 32 -10.58 -3.46 6.06
N VAL A 33 -11.01 -3.74 4.82
CA VAL A 33 -10.25 -3.42 3.61
C VAL A 33 -10.34 -1.91 3.32
N VAL A 34 -9.17 -1.29 3.14
CA VAL A 34 -9.00 0.15 2.88
C VAL A 34 -8.70 0.39 1.40
N HIS A 35 -7.88 -0.47 0.80
CA HIS A 35 -7.43 -0.33 -0.58
C HIS A 35 -7.04 -1.68 -1.17
N VAL A 36 -7.02 -1.79 -2.50
CA VAL A 36 -6.58 -2.98 -3.23
C VAL A 36 -5.73 -2.53 -4.41
N SER A 37 -4.62 -3.23 -4.67
CA SER A 37 -3.75 -2.97 -5.81
C SER A 37 -3.16 -4.25 -6.37
N VAL A 38 -2.48 -4.16 -7.51
CA VAL A 38 -1.60 -5.23 -8.03
C VAL A 38 -0.17 -4.94 -7.61
N GLY A 39 0.62 -5.97 -7.36
CA GLY A 39 2.05 -5.81 -7.14
C GLY A 39 2.72 -7.10 -6.72
N LEU A 40 4.02 -7.01 -6.42
CA LEU A 40 4.77 -8.13 -5.88
C LEU A 40 4.37 -8.40 -4.43
N LYS A 41 4.24 -9.67 -4.09
CA LYS A 41 3.95 -10.14 -2.75
C LYS A 41 5.12 -9.85 -1.82
N GLN A 42 4.81 -9.48 -0.57
CA GLN A 42 5.82 -9.13 0.42
C GLN A 42 5.85 -10.14 1.57
N ILE A 43 7.03 -10.66 1.89
CA ILE A 43 7.26 -11.56 3.03
C ILE A 43 8.35 -10.95 3.89
N ASN A 44 8.11 -10.80 5.19
CA ASN A 44 9.08 -10.22 6.14
C ASN A 44 9.68 -8.88 5.65
N ASN A 45 8.82 -7.97 5.16
CA ASN A 45 9.21 -6.68 4.57
C ASN A 45 10.12 -6.74 3.33
N THR A 46 10.22 -7.89 2.69
CA THR A 46 10.98 -8.08 1.45
C THR A 46 10.03 -8.46 0.32
N ALA A 47 10.13 -7.75 -0.81
CA ALA A 47 9.38 -8.09 -2.00
C ALA A 47 9.90 -9.41 -2.60
N THR A 48 8.97 -10.26 -3.02
CA THR A 48 9.25 -11.51 -3.74
C THR A 48 9.17 -11.28 -5.25
N ASP A 49 9.35 -12.32 -6.05
CA ASP A 49 9.14 -12.34 -7.51
C ASP A 49 7.72 -12.78 -7.93
N GLU A 50 6.82 -13.01 -6.96
CA GLU A 50 5.44 -13.43 -7.18
C GLU A 50 4.51 -12.22 -7.26
N PHE A 51 3.84 -12.01 -8.40
CA PHE A 51 2.74 -11.04 -8.49
C PHE A 51 1.49 -11.54 -7.78
N CYS A 52 0.78 -10.61 -7.14
CA CYS A 52 -0.42 -10.89 -6.36
C CYS A 52 -1.37 -9.68 -6.35
N ILE A 53 -2.58 -9.91 -5.86
CA ILE A 53 -3.50 -8.84 -5.47
C ILE A 53 -3.16 -8.44 -4.04
N ARG A 54 -2.65 -7.22 -3.87
CA ARG A 54 -2.33 -6.65 -2.57
C ARG A 54 -3.59 -6.05 -1.95
N VAL A 55 -4.00 -6.58 -0.81
CA VAL A 55 -5.18 -6.12 -0.06
C VAL A 55 -4.70 -5.38 1.17
N TYR A 56 -4.99 -4.09 1.23
CA TYR A 56 -4.58 -3.21 2.31
C TYR A 56 -5.69 -3.13 3.37
N VAL A 57 -5.37 -3.49 4.60
CA VAL A 57 -6.31 -3.49 5.73
C VAL A 57 -5.86 -2.51 6.80
N ALA A 58 -6.81 -1.98 7.57
CA ALA A 58 -6.52 -1.06 8.67
C ALA A 58 -5.74 -1.75 9.81
N LYS A 59 -5.99 -3.05 10.04
CA LYS A 59 -5.33 -3.83 11.09
C LYS A 59 -5.34 -5.32 10.74
N LYS A 60 -4.24 -6.02 10.97
CA LYS A 60 -4.18 -7.49 10.93
C LYS A 60 -4.56 -8.07 12.29
N LEU A 61 -5.40 -9.09 12.25
CA LEU A 61 -5.83 -9.87 13.40
C LEU A 61 -5.49 -11.34 13.16
N ASN A 62 -5.42 -12.14 14.22
CA ASN A 62 -5.29 -13.59 14.06
C ASN A 62 -6.59 -14.16 13.47
N LEU A 63 -6.49 -15.29 12.78
CA LEU A 63 -7.68 -15.95 12.20
C LEU A 63 -8.74 -16.32 13.23
N ALA A 64 -8.34 -16.59 14.48
CA ALA A 64 -9.27 -16.87 15.59
C ALA A 64 -10.08 -15.63 16.01
N ASP A 65 -9.53 -14.44 15.81
CA ASP A 65 -10.13 -13.16 16.17
C ASP A 65 -10.91 -12.53 15.00
N LEU A 66 -10.84 -13.13 13.80
CA LEU A 66 -11.52 -12.65 12.59
C LEU A 66 -12.86 -13.36 12.38
N ALA A 67 -13.91 -12.57 12.21
CA ALA A 67 -15.19 -13.09 11.75
C ALA A 67 -15.02 -13.67 10.34
N PRO A 68 -15.78 -14.73 9.96
CA PRO A 68 -15.66 -15.33 8.63
C PRO A 68 -15.81 -14.33 7.47
N ALA A 69 -16.66 -13.31 7.63
CA ALA A 69 -16.90 -12.27 6.64
C ALA A 69 -15.73 -11.28 6.45
N GLU A 70 -14.80 -11.21 7.39
CA GLU A 70 -13.62 -10.32 7.36
C GLU A 70 -12.39 -11.03 6.77
N ARG A 71 -12.49 -12.34 6.52
CA ARG A 71 -11.36 -13.15 6.06
C ARG A 71 -11.14 -12.94 4.57
N ILE A 72 -9.99 -12.37 4.24
CA ILE A 72 -9.53 -12.27 2.85
C ILE A 72 -9.18 -13.66 2.32
N PRO A 73 -9.76 -14.11 1.20
CA PRO A 73 -9.41 -15.37 0.57
C PRO A 73 -7.94 -15.39 0.15
N LYS A 74 -7.28 -16.54 0.22
CA LYS A 74 -5.86 -16.69 -0.18
C LYS A 74 -5.60 -16.46 -1.68
N SER A 75 -6.65 -16.50 -2.49
CA SER A 75 -6.62 -16.23 -3.93
C SER A 75 -7.98 -15.74 -4.41
N MET A 76 -7.99 -14.84 -5.39
CA MET A 76 -9.19 -14.36 -6.08
C MET A 76 -8.98 -14.53 -7.59
N ALA A 77 -9.97 -15.13 -8.27
CA ALA A 77 -9.89 -15.40 -9.72
C ALA A 77 -8.58 -16.08 -10.17
N GLY A 78 -8.03 -16.98 -9.33
CA GLY A 78 -6.77 -17.69 -9.60
C GLY A 78 -5.49 -16.88 -9.35
N VAL A 79 -5.60 -15.64 -8.87
CA VAL A 79 -4.46 -14.79 -8.48
C VAL A 79 -4.29 -14.84 -6.96
N PRO A 80 -3.07 -15.08 -6.42
CA PRO A 80 -2.84 -15.05 -4.99
C PRO A 80 -3.12 -13.66 -4.40
N THR A 81 -3.56 -13.62 -3.14
CA THR A 81 -3.72 -12.36 -2.39
C THR A 81 -2.59 -12.18 -1.39
N ASP A 82 -2.25 -10.92 -1.12
CA ASP A 82 -1.29 -10.53 -0.08
C ASP A 82 -1.88 -9.44 0.82
N VAL A 83 -2.16 -9.80 2.07
CA VAL A 83 -2.76 -8.88 3.04
C VAL A 83 -1.68 -8.01 3.66
N ASN A 84 -1.82 -6.70 3.53
CA ASN A 84 -0.88 -5.68 3.98
C ASN A 84 -1.57 -4.75 5.00
N GLU A 85 -0.95 -4.54 6.17
CA GLU A 85 -1.51 -3.60 7.15
C GLU A 85 -1.04 -2.19 6.83
N VAL A 86 -1.98 -1.24 6.74
CA VAL A 86 -1.66 0.18 6.58
C VAL A 86 -1.54 0.81 7.95
N LYS A 87 -0.35 1.28 8.29
CA LYS A 87 -0.16 2.08 9.50
C LYS A 87 -0.83 3.44 9.33
N THR A 88 -1.57 3.87 10.34
CA THR A 88 -2.04 5.25 10.41
C THR A 88 -0.84 6.17 10.55
N VAL A 89 -0.67 7.08 9.60
CA VAL A 89 0.28 8.18 9.68
C VAL A 89 -0.48 9.44 10.06
N SER A 90 0.03 10.16 11.06
CA SER A 90 -0.46 11.48 11.42
C SER A 90 0.54 12.52 10.93
N ALA A 91 0.06 13.69 10.52
CA ALA A 91 0.92 14.83 10.26
C ALA A 91 1.78 15.10 11.51
N HIS A 92 3.09 15.12 11.32
CA HIS A 92 4.04 15.47 12.37
C HIS A 92 4.46 16.92 12.17
N VAL A 93 4.29 17.75 13.19
CA VAL A 93 4.80 19.12 13.21
C VAL A 93 6.20 19.08 13.80
N ASP A 94 7.20 19.40 12.98
CA ASP A 94 8.57 19.55 13.45
C ASP A 94 8.70 20.86 14.24
N THR A 95 8.82 20.75 15.56
CA THR A 95 9.04 21.88 16.47
C THR A 95 10.49 22.00 16.92
N ALA A 96 11.42 21.26 16.31
CA ALA A 96 12.83 21.30 16.67
C ALA A 96 13.46 22.64 16.26
N ARG A 97 14.51 23.03 16.99
CA ARG A 97 15.28 24.24 16.68
C ARG A 97 16.55 23.85 15.92
N TYR A 98 16.67 24.33 14.68
CA TYR A 98 17.84 24.11 13.83
C TYR A 98 18.75 25.34 13.81
N ARG A 99 20.06 25.14 14.00
CA ARG A 99 21.09 26.20 13.88
C ARG A 99 22.38 25.62 13.26
N PRO A 100 22.80 26.05 12.06
CA PRO A 100 22.06 26.93 11.14
C PRO A 100 20.76 26.28 10.65
N ILE A 101 19.88 27.09 10.05
CA ILE A 101 18.67 26.59 9.37
C ILE A 101 19.05 25.78 8.12
N THR A 102 18.28 24.72 7.81
CA THR A 102 18.48 23.84 6.67
C THR A 102 17.43 24.11 5.59
N GLY A 103 17.80 23.95 4.31
CA GLY A 103 16.85 24.02 3.19
C GLY A 103 15.71 23.01 3.36
N GLY A 104 14.52 23.36 2.87
CA GLY A 104 13.29 22.56 3.03
C GLY A 104 12.52 22.84 4.34
N ILE A 105 13.09 23.61 5.28
CA ILE A 105 12.37 24.04 6.49
C ILE A 105 11.33 25.09 6.13
N GLN A 106 10.12 24.95 6.69
CA GLN A 106 9.11 26.00 6.63
C GLN A 106 9.60 27.24 7.39
N ILE A 107 9.61 28.40 6.73
CA ILE A 107 9.90 29.70 7.32
C ILE A 107 8.68 30.59 7.21
N THR A 108 8.41 31.35 8.27
CA THR A 108 7.40 32.39 8.30
C THR A 108 8.07 33.76 8.40
N THR A 109 7.63 34.70 7.58
CA THR A 109 7.99 36.12 7.62
C THR A 109 6.74 36.95 7.92
N GLY A 110 6.89 38.26 8.13
CA GLY A 110 5.74 39.15 8.28
C GLY A 110 4.79 39.20 7.07
N ALA A 111 5.23 38.72 5.90
CA ALA A 111 4.45 38.72 4.66
C ALA A 111 3.81 37.36 4.31
N GLY A 112 4.20 36.27 4.98
CA GLY A 112 3.68 34.93 4.66
C GLY A 112 4.57 33.78 5.10
N THR A 113 4.18 32.56 4.71
CA THR A 113 4.89 31.31 5.02
C THR A 113 5.33 30.63 3.72
N GLY A 114 6.50 30.00 3.72
CA GLY A 114 7.03 29.22 2.61
C GLY A 114 8.14 28.28 3.05
N THR A 115 8.80 27.60 2.13
CA THR A 115 9.96 26.75 2.41
C THR A 115 11.26 27.48 2.08
N LEU A 116 12.29 27.33 2.93
CA LEU A 116 13.64 27.77 2.59
C LEU A 116 14.16 26.98 1.39
N GLY A 117 14.67 27.66 0.37
CA GLY A 117 15.31 27.01 -0.76
C GLY A 117 16.53 26.19 -0.35
N CYS A 118 16.91 25.23 -1.19
CA CYS A 118 18.16 24.47 -1.07
C CYS A 118 19.36 25.27 -1.56
#